data_AF-A0A9X8ITP7-F1
#
_entry.id   AF-A0A9X8ITP7-F1
#
_cell.length_a   1.000
_cell.length_b   1.000
_cell.length_c   1.000
_cell.angle_alpha   90.00
_cell.angle_beta   90.00
_cell.angle_gamma   90.00
#
_symmetry.space_group_name_H-M   'P 1'
#
loop_
_entity.id
_entity.type
_entity.pdbx_description
1 polymer ?
#
loop_
_entity_poly.entity_id
_entity_poly.type
_entity_poly.pdbx_seq_one_letter_code
_entity_poly.pdbx_strand_id
1 'polypeptide(L)'
;DMEERAITNGEPWGFARLLMVGDNVMSAFIRLLRAKTWAHKWSIGKRVLKVYAPLALLHWGGWYVFLGFHAANGIAHLLGSPIEWSATTLSVMQVIDFAAVVIIGPNVLRTFCLHFISSNMHYYGDVEPGNVLQQCQVLNPWWLWPLQAFCFNFGSSHGIHHFVVKEPFYIRQMTVPVAHKVMREMGVR
;
A
#
# COMPACT_ATOMS: atom_id res chain seq x y z
N ASP A 1 15.06 2.21 7.84
CA ASP A 1 14.52 2.24 6.48
C ASP A 1 13.38 3.27 6.39
N MET A 2 13.53 4.31 5.57
CA MET A 2 12.52 5.37 5.40
C MET A 2 11.39 4.95 4.44
N GLU A 3 11.67 4.05 3.50
CA GLU A 3 10.72 3.53 2.53
C GLU A 3 9.70 2.63 3.22
N GLU A 4 10.19 1.76 4.09
CA GLU A 4 9.38 0.88 4.94
C GLU A 4 8.46 1.67 5.90
N ARG A 5 8.93 2.79 6.45
CA ARG A 5 8.07 3.67 7.25
C ARG A 5 6.99 4.36 6.42
N ALA A 6 7.20 4.56 5.11
CA ALA A 6 6.20 5.16 4.24
C ALA A 6 4.98 4.24 4.07
N ILE A 7 5.18 2.92 4.10
CA ILE A 7 4.13 1.89 4.03
C ILE A 7 3.57 1.47 5.40
N THR A 8 3.75 2.30 6.44
CA THR A 8 3.20 2.14 7.80
C THR A 8 3.98 1.22 8.76
N ASN A 9 5.22 0.84 8.46
CA ASN A 9 6.01 0.04 9.39
C ASN A 9 6.20 0.79 10.71
N GLY A 10 5.88 0.10 11.81
CA GLY A 10 5.89 0.65 13.16
C GLY A 10 4.65 1.47 13.56
N GLU A 11 3.66 1.65 12.67
CA GLU A 11 2.37 2.21 13.08
C GLU A 11 1.54 1.13 13.82
N PRO A 12 0.90 1.44 14.96
CA PRO A 12 0.03 0.49 15.64
C PRO A 12 -1.18 0.14 14.78
N TRP A 13 -1.63 -1.13 14.85
CA TRP A 13 -2.85 -1.54 14.16
C TRP A 13 -4.07 -0.83 14.73
N GLY A 14 -4.92 -0.35 13.82
CA GLY A 14 -6.13 0.40 14.11
C GLY A 14 -6.70 0.98 12.83
N PHE A 15 -7.82 1.69 12.94
CA PHE A 15 -8.52 2.25 11.78
C PHE A 15 -7.63 3.19 10.95
N ALA A 16 -6.83 4.03 11.62
CA ALA A 16 -5.89 4.90 10.93
C ALA A 16 -4.88 4.12 10.10
N ARG A 17 -4.20 3.11 10.66
CA ARG A 17 -3.24 2.30 9.91
C ARG A 17 -3.90 1.57 8.74
N LEU A 18 -5.10 1.02 8.92
CA LEU A 18 -5.84 0.34 7.85
C LEU A 18 -6.03 1.27 6.63
N LEU A 19 -6.46 2.51 6.89
CA LEU A 19 -6.58 3.54 5.86
C LEU A 19 -5.24 3.88 5.21
N MET A 20 -4.17 4.03 6.00
CA MET A 20 -2.84 4.36 5.50
C MET A 20 -2.22 3.24 4.63
N VAL A 21 -2.49 1.97 4.96
CA VAL A 21 -1.99 0.81 4.19
C VAL A 21 -2.66 0.74 2.82
N GLY A 22 -3.98 0.95 2.78
CA GLY A 22 -4.76 0.86 1.53
C GLY A 22 -4.63 2.07 0.62
N ASP A 23 -4.22 3.22 1.16
CA ASP A 23 -4.21 4.47 0.42
C ASP A 23 -3.04 5.37 0.82
N ASN A 24 -2.13 5.55 -0.13
CA ASN A 24 -0.92 6.35 0.03
C ASN A 24 -1.19 7.84 0.22
N VAL A 25 -2.26 8.36 -0.41
CA VAL A 25 -2.68 9.75 -0.22
C VAL A 25 -3.32 9.90 1.15
N MET A 26 -4.10 8.92 1.59
CA MET A 26 -4.65 8.87 2.96
C MET A 26 -3.54 8.75 4.02
N SER A 27 -2.48 7.99 3.73
CA SER A 27 -1.26 7.92 4.55
C SER A 27 -0.63 9.30 4.74
N ALA A 28 -0.41 10.02 3.65
CA ALA A 28 0.12 11.37 3.71
C ALA A 28 -0.83 12.35 4.40
N PHE A 29 -2.14 12.24 4.17
CA PHE A 29 -3.16 13.07 4.80
C PHE A 29 -3.20 12.87 6.33
N ILE A 30 -3.24 11.63 6.80
CA ILE A 30 -3.20 11.32 8.24
C ILE A 30 -1.91 11.83 8.88
N ARG A 31 -0.76 11.68 8.19
CA ARG A 31 0.52 12.25 8.66
C ARG A 31 0.50 13.78 8.71
N LEU A 32 -0.15 14.44 7.75
CA LEU A 32 -0.35 15.89 7.74
C LEU A 32 -1.26 16.34 8.90
N LEU A 33 -2.34 15.61 9.19
CA LEU A 33 -3.20 15.89 10.34
C LEU A 33 -2.45 15.75 11.68
N ARG A 34 -1.57 14.75 11.79
CA ARG A 34 -0.73 14.51 12.98
C ARG A 34 0.47 15.46 13.11
N ALA A 35 0.83 16.20 12.06
CA ALA A 35 1.97 17.10 12.09
C ALA A 35 1.70 18.32 12.99
N LYS A 36 2.57 18.53 13.99
CA LYS A 36 2.40 19.57 15.02
C LYS A 36 2.67 20.99 14.53
N THR A 37 3.52 21.16 13.52
CA THR A 37 3.95 22.48 13.04
C THR A 37 3.51 22.73 11.61
N TRP A 38 3.25 24.00 11.28
CA TRP A 38 2.91 24.41 9.92
C TRP A 38 4.03 24.10 8.92
N ALA A 39 5.28 24.32 9.31
CA ALA A 39 6.43 23.97 8.49
C ALA A 39 6.47 22.47 8.13
N HIS A 40 6.12 21.59 9.08
CA HIS A 40 6.07 20.15 8.82
C HIS A 40 4.88 19.78 7.91
N LYS A 41 3.69 20.35 8.14
CA LYS A 41 2.52 20.18 7.24
C LYS A 41 2.85 20.57 5.80
N TRP A 42 3.51 21.72 5.63
CA TRP A 42 3.93 22.22 4.33
C TRP A 42 4.98 21.33 3.66
N SER A 43 5.95 20.81 4.44
CA SER A 43 6.93 19.84 3.96
C SER A 43 6.29 18.57 3.44
N ILE A 44 5.31 18.01 4.18
CA ILE A 44 4.54 16.84 3.74
C ILE A 44 3.80 17.14 2.44
N GLY A 45 3.03 18.25 2.38
CA GLY A 45 2.28 18.62 1.18
C GLY A 45 3.16 18.79 -0.06
N LYS A 46 4.29 19.50 0.07
CA LYS A 46 5.28 19.63 -1.00
C LYS A 46 5.84 18.29 -1.45
N ARG A 47 6.14 17.39 -0.52
CA ARG A 47 6.68 16.06 -0.83
C ARG A 47 5.65 15.22 -1.58
N VAL A 48 4.38 15.22 -1.14
CA VAL A 48 3.30 14.52 -1.83
C VAL A 48 3.19 15.02 -3.26
N LEU A 49 3.10 16.34 -3.47
CA LEU A 49 3.02 16.91 -4.81
C LEU A 49 4.23 16.52 -5.67
N LYS A 50 5.46 16.65 -5.14
CA LYS A 50 6.68 16.36 -5.92
C LYS A 50 6.84 14.88 -6.26
N VAL A 51 6.49 13.98 -5.34
CA VAL A 51 6.67 12.53 -5.52
C VAL A 51 5.54 11.93 -6.35
N TYR A 52 4.31 12.44 -6.21
CA TYR A 52 3.14 11.85 -6.86
C TYR A 52 2.75 12.53 -8.18
N ALA A 53 3.19 13.76 -8.44
CA ALA A 53 2.85 14.42 -9.69
C ALA A 53 3.63 13.85 -10.89
N PRO A 54 3.00 13.78 -12.08
CA PRO A 54 1.56 13.96 -12.31
C PRO A 54 0.77 12.65 -12.13
N LEU A 55 1.40 11.50 -12.41
CA LEU A 55 0.69 10.25 -12.66
C LEU A 55 0.01 9.66 -11.42
N ALA A 56 0.68 9.66 -10.27
CA ALA A 56 0.06 9.12 -9.06
C ALA A 56 -1.06 10.05 -8.55
N LEU A 57 -0.95 11.36 -8.73
CA LEU A 57 -2.05 12.28 -8.43
C LEU A 57 -3.25 12.06 -9.35
N LEU A 58 -3.03 11.83 -10.65
CA LEU A 58 -4.10 11.50 -11.59
C LEU A 58 -4.76 10.15 -11.24
N HIS A 59 -3.95 9.15 -10.88
CA HIS A 59 -4.43 7.83 -10.47
C HIS A 59 -5.31 7.92 -9.21
N TRP A 60 -4.81 8.50 -8.12
CA TRP A 60 -5.59 8.63 -6.87
C TRP A 60 -6.75 9.63 -7.01
N GLY A 61 -6.58 10.69 -7.79
CA GLY A 61 -7.66 11.62 -8.10
C GLY A 61 -8.80 10.94 -8.85
N GLY A 62 -8.49 10.17 -9.90
CA GLY A 62 -9.47 9.35 -10.63
C GLY A 62 -10.15 8.33 -9.72
N TRP A 63 -9.40 7.68 -8.83
CA TRP A 63 -9.96 6.77 -7.83
C TRP A 63 -10.99 7.47 -6.92
N TYR A 64 -10.68 8.65 -6.40
CA TYR A 64 -11.60 9.38 -5.53
C TYR A 64 -12.81 9.95 -6.26
N VAL A 65 -12.64 10.40 -7.51
CA VAL A 65 -13.78 10.82 -8.34
C VAL A 65 -14.70 9.64 -8.63
N PHE A 66 -14.15 8.48 -8.98
CA PHE A 66 -14.90 7.24 -9.15
C PHE A 66 -15.70 6.88 -7.89
N LEU A 67 -15.03 6.78 -6.74
CA LEU A 67 -15.68 6.44 -5.49
C LEU A 67 -16.74 7.46 -5.08
N GLY A 68 -16.43 8.76 -5.19
CA GLY A 68 -17.34 9.84 -4.83
C GLY A 68 -18.58 9.88 -5.70
N PHE A 69 -18.41 9.73 -7.03
CA PHE A 69 -19.52 9.69 -7.97
C PHE A 69 -20.46 8.52 -7.70
N HIS A 70 -19.93 7.30 -7.59
CA HIS A 70 -20.76 6.11 -7.36
C HIS A 70 -21.38 6.08 -5.96
N ALA A 71 -20.67 6.55 -4.93
CA ALA A 71 -21.23 6.68 -3.59
C ALA A 71 -22.40 7.70 -3.55
N ALA A 72 -22.24 8.86 -4.19
CA ALA A 72 -23.29 9.87 -4.26
C ALA A 72 -24.55 9.33 -4.98
N ASN A 73 -24.38 8.66 -6.13
CA ASN A 73 -25.49 8.04 -6.85
C ASN A 73 -26.16 6.91 -6.04
N GLY A 74 -25.37 6.07 -5.36
CA GLY A 74 -25.89 5.01 -4.50
C GLY A 74 -26.74 5.56 -3.35
N ILE A 75 -26.25 6.59 -2.65
CA ILE A 75 -27.00 7.26 -1.56
C ILE A 75 -28.27 7.91 -2.11
N ALA A 76 -28.16 8.65 -3.21
CA ALA A 76 -29.29 9.30 -3.88
C ALA A 76 -30.39 8.30 -4.28
N HIS A 77 -30.00 7.15 -4.82
CA HIS A 77 -30.92 6.08 -5.15
C HIS A 77 -31.64 5.52 -3.92
N LEU A 78 -30.90 5.26 -2.83
CA LEU A 78 -31.48 4.78 -1.56
C LEU A 78 -32.46 5.78 -0.94
N LEU A 79 -32.25 7.08 -1.17
CA LEU A 79 -33.13 8.15 -0.70
C LEU A 79 -34.29 8.45 -1.66
N GLY A 80 -34.41 7.71 -2.78
CA GLY A 80 -35.45 7.96 -3.79
C GLY A 80 -35.30 9.31 -4.51
N SER A 81 -34.10 9.90 -4.48
CA SER A 81 -33.80 11.20 -5.09
C SER A 81 -32.59 11.06 -6.04
N PRO A 82 -32.73 10.38 -7.20
CA PRO A 82 -31.65 10.23 -8.17
C PRO A 82 -31.04 11.57 -8.58
N ILE A 83 -29.72 11.58 -8.84
CA ILE A 83 -29.00 12.77 -9.26
C ILE A 83 -29.01 12.84 -10.79
N GLU A 84 -29.58 13.91 -11.33
CA GLU A 84 -29.55 14.20 -12.76
C GLU A 84 -28.24 14.88 -13.14
N TRP A 85 -27.25 14.08 -13.54
CA TRP A 85 -25.96 14.59 -14.00
C TRP A 85 -26.03 15.11 -15.44
N SER A 86 -25.20 16.12 -15.75
CA SER A 86 -25.07 16.61 -17.13
C SER A 86 -24.51 15.54 -18.07
N ALA A 87 -24.84 15.62 -19.36
CA ALA A 87 -24.28 14.72 -20.38
C ALA A 87 -22.74 14.72 -20.39
N THR A 88 -22.13 15.89 -20.17
CA THR A 88 -20.67 16.04 -20.06
C THR A 88 -20.11 15.25 -18.87
N THR A 89 -20.75 15.34 -17.69
CA THR A 89 -20.34 14.59 -16.50
C THR A 89 -20.41 13.09 -16.76
N LEU A 90 -21.50 12.61 -17.36
CA LEU A 90 -21.66 11.19 -17.69
C LEU A 90 -20.60 10.71 -18.69
N SER A 91 -20.28 11.50 -19.71
CA SER A 91 -19.22 11.18 -20.67
C SER A 91 -17.83 11.09 -20.02
N VAL A 92 -17.50 12.01 -19.11
CA VAL A 92 -16.25 11.96 -18.35
C VAL A 92 -16.22 10.73 -17.44
N MET A 93 -17.34 10.43 -16.77
CA MET A 93 -17.42 9.27 -15.88
C MET A 93 -17.27 7.95 -16.62
N GLN A 94 -17.71 7.82 -17.87
CA GLN A 94 -17.44 6.62 -18.67
C GLN A 94 -15.94 6.33 -18.81
N VAL A 95 -15.12 7.38 -19.01
CA VAL A 95 -13.66 7.23 -19.10
C VAL A 95 -13.08 6.86 -17.72
N ILE A 96 -13.55 7.51 -16.66
CA ILE A 96 -13.11 7.24 -15.29
C ILE A 96 -13.48 5.81 -14.86
N ASP A 97 -14.69 5.35 -15.16
CA ASP A 97 -15.17 4.00 -14.85
C ASP A 97 -14.34 2.95 -15.58
N PHE A 98 -14.07 3.16 -16.87
CA PHE A 98 -13.18 2.28 -17.63
C PHE A 98 -11.77 2.24 -17.01
N ALA A 99 -11.19 3.40 -16.71
CA ALA A 99 -9.88 3.49 -16.06
C ALA A 99 -9.89 2.85 -14.66
N ALA A 100 -10.98 3.00 -13.91
CA ALA A 100 -11.15 2.44 -12.58
C ALA A 100 -11.13 0.91 -12.60
N VAL A 101 -11.86 0.30 -13.54
CA VAL A 101 -11.92 -1.17 -13.64
C VAL A 101 -10.63 -1.76 -14.18
N VAL A 102 -10.04 -1.14 -15.21
CA VAL A 102 -8.93 -1.77 -15.95
C VAL A 102 -7.56 -1.46 -15.34
N ILE A 103 -7.39 -0.27 -14.77
CA ILE A 103 -6.08 0.22 -14.32
C ILE A 103 -6.08 0.53 -12.82
N ILE A 104 -6.92 1.47 -12.38
CA ILE A 104 -6.79 2.07 -11.06
C ILE A 104 -7.14 1.07 -9.97
N GLY A 105 -8.32 0.44 -10.02
CA GLY A 105 -8.80 -0.53 -9.04
C GLY A 105 -7.84 -1.71 -8.84
N PRO A 106 -7.38 -2.40 -9.91
CA PRO A 106 -6.36 -3.43 -9.79
C PRO A 106 -5.04 -2.93 -9.15
N ASN A 107 -4.60 -1.73 -9.47
CA ASN A 107 -3.40 -1.14 -8.86
C ASN A 107 -3.61 -0.74 -7.40
N VAL A 108 -4.79 -0.23 -7.01
CA VAL A 108 -5.16 0.03 -5.61
C VAL A 108 -5.13 -1.27 -4.81
N LEU A 109 -5.78 -2.34 -5.32
CA LEU A 109 -5.78 -3.65 -4.66
C LEU A 109 -4.37 -4.21 -4.51
N ARG A 110 -3.57 -4.19 -5.58
CA ARG A 110 -2.18 -4.62 -5.54
C ARG A 110 -1.34 -3.82 -4.54
N THR A 111 -1.54 -2.50 -4.49
CA THR A 111 -0.85 -1.61 -3.55
C THR A 111 -1.21 -1.96 -2.10
N PHE A 112 -2.50 -2.15 -1.80
CA PHE A 112 -2.94 -2.62 -0.49
C PHE A 112 -2.29 -3.94 -0.11
N CYS A 113 -2.33 -4.95 -0.99
CA CYS A 113 -1.74 -6.26 -0.73
C CYS A 113 -0.23 -6.18 -0.47
N LEU A 114 0.51 -5.41 -1.28
CA LEU A 114 1.95 -5.19 -1.09
C LEU A 114 2.25 -4.51 0.26
N HIS A 115 1.58 -3.40 0.56
CA HIS A 115 1.82 -2.68 1.81
C HIS A 115 1.39 -3.48 3.02
N PHE A 116 0.29 -4.22 2.93
CA PHE A 116 -0.16 -5.08 4.02
C PHE A 116 0.90 -6.16 4.30
N ILE A 117 1.34 -6.88 3.29
CA ILE A 117 2.31 -7.96 3.47
C ILE A 117 3.67 -7.42 3.93
N SER A 118 4.20 -6.39 3.25
CA SER A 118 5.48 -5.77 3.61
C SER A 118 5.44 -5.17 5.01
N SER A 119 4.41 -4.39 5.35
CA SER A 119 4.40 -3.73 6.66
C SER A 119 4.14 -4.62 7.87
N ASN A 120 3.73 -5.86 7.64
CA ASN A 120 3.63 -6.86 8.68
C ASN A 120 4.86 -7.77 8.73
N MET A 121 5.64 -7.91 7.66
CA MET A 121 6.82 -8.77 7.67
C MET A 121 8.01 -8.12 8.37
N HIS A 122 8.11 -6.78 8.35
CA HIS A 122 9.16 -6.06 9.07
C HIS A 122 8.67 -5.70 10.46
N TYR A 123 9.04 -6.52 11.42
CA TYR A 123 8.64 -6.40 12.81
C TYR A 123 9.55 -5.44 13.58
N TYR A 124 8.98 -4.37 14.12
CA TYR A 124 9.68 -3.30 14.86
C TYR A 124 9.27 -3.23 16.34
N GLY A 125 8.65 -4.27 16.88
CA GLY A 125 8.21 -4.32 18.28
C GLY A 125 9.38 -4.56 19.23
N ASP A 126 9.45 -5.75 19.81
CA ASP A 126 10.48 -6.15 20.77
C ASP A 126 11.78 -6.63 20.10
N VAL A 127 12.31 -5.85 19.15
CA VAL A 127 13.56 -6.18 18.43
C VAL A 127 14.71 -5.26 18.81
N GLU A 128 15.91 -5.81 18.80
CA GLU A 128 17.14 -5.03 18.97
C GLU A 128 17.28 -3.99 17.86
N PRO A 129 17.63 -2.73 18.18
CA PRO A 129 17.83 -1.69 17.18
C PRO A 129 18.88 -2.10 16.13
N GLY A 130 18.47 -2.11 14.86
CA GLY A 130 19.36 -2.48 13.74
C GLY A 130 19.54 -3.98 13.52
N ASN A 131 18.92 -4.84 14.33
CA ASN A 131 19.00 -6.29 14.16
C ASN A 131 18.02 -6.77 13.07
N VAL A 132 18.53 -6.87 11.85
CA VAL A 132 17.75 -7.27 10.66
C VAL A 132 17.19 -8.69 10.79
N LEU A 133 17.88 -9.60 11.50
CA LEU A 133 17.41 -10.98 11.71
C LEU A 133 16.09 -11.00 12.49
N GLN A 134 15.97 -10.17 13.52
CA GLN A 134 14.75 -10.06 14.33
C GLN A 134 13.67 -9.22 13.65
N GLN A 135 14.06 -8.27 12.80
CA GLN A 135 13.13 -7.42 12.05
C GLN A 135 12.45 -8.17 10.92
N CYS A 136 13.12 -9.11 10.24
CA CYS A 136 12.53 -9.81 9.10
C CYS A 136 11.68 -11.01 9.54
N GLN A 137 10.62 -11.28 8.80
CA GLN A 137 9.79 -12.48 8.92
C GLN A 137 9.54 -13.10 7.55
N VAL A 138 9.46 -14.43 7.49
CA VAL A 138 9.01 -15.16 6.32
C VAL A 138 7.49 -15.36 6.40
N LEU A 139 6.73 -14.51 5.72
CA LEU A 139 5.27 -14.60 5.70
C LEU A 139 4.81 -15.56 4.60
N ASN A 140 4.70 -16.86 4.89
CA ASN A 140 4.17 -17.87 3.96
C ASN A 140 2.96 -18.72 4.44
N PRO A 141 2.14 -18.33 5.44
CA PRO A 141 0.97 -19.11 5.80
C PRO A 141 -0.08 -19.10 4.68
N TRP A 142 -0.78 -20.22 4.52
CA TRP A 142 -1.75 -20.43 3.43
C TRP A 142 -2.88 -19.38 3.39
N TRP A 143 -3.31 -18.87 4.54
CA TRP A 143 -4.41 -17.90 4.63
C TRP A 143 -4.02 -16.50 4.13
N LEU A 144 -2.72 -16.21 3.95
CA LEU A 144 -2.25 -14.99 3.28
C LEU A 144 -2.25 -15.11 1.75
N TRP A 145 -2.53 -16.29 1.19
CA TRP A 145 -2.47 -16.53 -0.25
C TRP A 145 -3.29 -15.54 -1.09
N PRO A 146 -4.51 -15.13 -0.70
CA PRO A 146 -5.26 -14.12 -1.45
C PRO A 146 -4.52 -12.79 -1.62
N LEU A 147 -3.82 -12.32 -0.58
CA LEU A 147 -3.02 -11.10 -0.65
C LEU A 147 -1.72 -11.33 -1.42
N GLN A 148 -1.09 -12.50 -1.18
CA GLN A 148 0.14 -12.92 -1.85
C GLN A 148 -0.03 -13.06 -3.36
N ALA A 149 -1.21 -13.45 -3.85
CA ALA A 149 -1.50 -13.55 -5.28
C ALA A 149 -1.34 -12.19 -6.00
N PHE A 150 -1.73 -11.08 -5.35
CA PHE A 150 -1.57 -9.74 -5.91
C PHE A 150 -0.16 -9.16 -5.74
N CYS A 151 0.67 -9.74 -4.87
CA CYS A 151 2.08 -9.37 -4.71
C CYS A 151 3.08 -10.47 -5.11
N PHE A 152 2.66 -11.50 -5.84
CA PHE A 152 3.51 -12.60 -6.31
C PHE A 152 4.34 -13.27 -5.21
N ASN A 153 3.70 -13.62 -4.09
CA ASN A 153 4.32 -14.29 -2.95
C ASN A 153 5.46 -13.48 -2.29
N PHE A 154 5.42 -12.15 -2.41
CA PHE A 154 6.40 -11.22 -1.84
C PHE A 154 6.68 -11.49 -0.36
N GLY A 155 5.65 -11.83 0.43
CA GLY A 155 5.78 -12.13 1.86
C GLY A 155 6.77 -13.24 2.18
N SER A 156 6.88 -14.21 1.27
CA SER A 156 7.72 -15.37 1.45
C SER A 156 9.15 -15.14 0.97
N SER A 157 9.40 -14.26 0.01
CA SER A 157 10.70 -14.14 -0.66
C SER A 157 11.40 -12.81 -0.42
N HIS A 158 10.68 -11.75 -0.08
CA HIS A 158 11.26 -10.42 0.09
C HIS A 158 12.39 -10.42 1.11
N GLY A 159 12.19 -11.05 2.29
CA GLY A 159 13.19 -11.08 3.36
C GLY A 159 14.62 -11.46 2.92
N ILE A 160 14.75 -12.31 1.88
CA ILE A 160 16.04 -12.76 1.32
C ILE A 160 16.91 -11.58 0.86
N HIS A 161 16.29 -10.51 0.33
CA HIS A 161 17.05 -9.39 -0.22
C HIS A 161 17.82 -8.58 0.83
N HIS A 162 17.42 -8.67 2.11
CA HIS A 162 18.11 -8.00 3.22
C HIS A 162 19.41 -8.72 3.59
N PHE A 163 19.51 -10.01 3.25
CA PHE A 163 20.67 -10.86 3.53
C PHE A 163 21.58 -11.04 2.31
N VAL A 164 21.01 -11.00 1.10
CA VAL A 164 21.72 -11.28 -0.15
C VAL A 164 21.58 -10.12 -1.13
N VAL A 165 22.06 -8.95 -0.73
CA VAL A 165 21.88 -7.66 -1.42
C VAL A 165 22.49 -7.64 -2.83
N LYS A 166 23.53 -8.44 -3.09
CA LYS A 166 24.24 -8.48 -4.39
C LYS A 166 23.51 -9.25 -5.50
N GLU A 167 22.59 -10.14 -5.15
CA GLU A 167 21.92 -11.00 -6.13
C GLU A 167 20.69 -10.34 -6.75
N PRO A 168 20.41 -10.52 -8.06
CA PRO A 168 19.19 -10.00 -8.66
C PRO A 168 17.97 -10.81 -8.21
N PHE A 169 16.77 -10.23 -8.40
CA PHE A 169 15.52 -10.79 -7.87
C PHE A 169 15.27 -12.25 -8.30
N TYR A 170 15.60 -12.60 -9.55
CA TYR A 170 15.35 -13.93 -10.08
C TYR A 170 16.26 -15.00 -9.45
N ILE A 171 17.51 -14.68 -9.12
CA ILE A 171 18.39 -15.59 -8.38
C ILE A 171 17.86 -15.80 -6.96
N ARG A 172 17.43 -14.73 -6.28
CA ARG A 172 16.80 -14.83 -4.95
C ARG A 172 15.55 -15.70 -5.00
N GLN A 173 14.74 -15.57 -6.05
CA GLN A 173 13.53 -16.38 -6.23
C GLN A 173 13.86 -17.87 -6.43
N MET A 174 14.89 -18.20 -7.21
CA MET A 174 15.32 -19.59 -7.41
C MET A 174 15.93 -20.22 -6.15
N THR A 175 16.48 -19.40 -5.26
CA THR A 175 17.14 -19.86 -4.03
C THR A 175 16.22 -19.84 -2.79
N VAL A 176 14.93 -19.50 -2.94
CA VAL A 176 13.94 -19.44 -1.83
C VAL A 176 13.98 -20.67 -0.91
N PRO A 177 13.97 -21.94 -1.40
CA PRO A 177 13.95 -23.10 -0.52
C PRO A 177 15.21 -23.21 0.36
N VAL A 178 16.37 -22.87 -0.20
CA VAL A 178 17.65 -22.88 0.54
C VAL A 178 17.70 -21.70 1.51
N ALA A 179 17.30 -20.51 1.05
CA ALA A 179 17.28 -19.31 1.87
C ALA A 179 16.36 -19.47 3.09
N HIS A 180 15.17 -20.06 2.94
CA HIS A 180 14.26 -20.34 4.06
C HIS A 180 14.88 -21.23 5.13
N LYS A 181 15.59 -22.28 4.71
CA LYS A 181 16.29 -23.17 5.64
C LYS A 181 17.33 -22.40 6.45
N VAL A 182 18.21 -21.67 5.77
CA VAL A 182 19.27 -20.87 6.42
C VAL A 182 18.69 -19.77 7.30
N MET A 183 17.67 -19.05 6.83
CA MET A 183 17.00 -18.00 7.58
C MET A 183 16.42 -18.54 8.89
N ARG A 184 15.77 -19.72 8.85
CA ARG A 184 15.25 -20.39 10.04
C ARG A 184 16.38 -20.81 11.00
N GLU A 185 17.47 -21.39 10.49
CA GLU A 185 18.64 -21.77 11.29
C GLU A 185 19.28 -20.56 11.99
N MET A 186 19.24 -19.40 11.35
CA MET A 186 19.75 -18.13 11.89
C MET A 186 18.73 -17.37 12.76
N GLY A 187 17.55 -17.96 13.02
CA GLY A 187 16.55 -17.39 13.93
C GLY A 187 15.61 -16.35 13.33
N VAL A 188 15.53 -16.25 11.99
CA VAL A 188 14.47 -15.47 11.33
C VAL A 188 13.13 -16.19 11.52
N ARG A 189 12.10 -15.42 11.89
CA ARG A 189 10.76 -15.93 12.24
C ARG A 189 9.93 -16.28 11.01
#